data_AF-A0A412KM85-F1
#
_entry.id   AF-A0A412KM85-F1
#
_cell.length_a   1.000
_cell.length_b   1.000
_cell.length_c   1.000
_cell.angle_alpha   90.00
_cell.angle_beta   90.00
_cell.angle_gamma   90.00
#
_symmetry.space_group_name_H-M   'P 1'
#
loop_
_entity.id
_entity.type
_entity.pdbx_description
1 polymer ?
#
loop_
_entity_poly.entity_id
_entity_poly.type
_entity_poly.pdbx_seq_one_letter_code
_entity_poly.pdbx_strand_id
1 'polypeptide(L)'
;MKDKEPEPKRTEDRRPWNEENHPRRSDGKFGKGGNKGSTKSNEHGSVELSPKGVNRLWVRGFANKQKLMNHWKNGRTHRDEYPDFTIGQYVARAVQLAEMPVGGDILGHIDKDGIIIRYDRKTNDFVKASITKGFRTMFKPIDGESYYINMCKEDIERGGKG
;
A
#
# COMPACT_ATOMS: atom_id res chain seq x y z
N MET A 1 0.96 -53.17 -18.92
CA MET A 1 0.35 -51.84 -19.02
C MET A 1 1.10 -50.91 -18.08
N LYS A 2 1.77 -49.88 -18.62
CA LYS A 2 2.41 -48.80 -17.85
C LYS A 2 1.92 -47.50 -18.47
N ASP A 3 1.10 -46.77 -17.74
CA ASP A 3 0.53 -45.51 -18.19
C ASP A 3 1.62 -44.44 -18.23
N LYS A 4 1.77 -43.78 -19.38
CA LYS A 4 2.69 -42.66 -19.59
C LYS A 4 1.92 -41.35 -19.40
N GLU A 5 2.35 -40.59 -18.42
CA GLU A 5 1.91 -39.24 -18.06
C GLU A 5 2.10 -38.25 -19.24
N PRO A 6 1.16 -37.34 -19.54
CA PRO A 6 1.32 -36.38 -20.62
C PRO A 6 2.21 -35.19 -20.19
N GLU A 7 3.27 -34.92 -20.95
CA GLU A 7 4.15 -33.76 -20.74
C GLU A 7 3.42 -32.41 -20.93
N PRO A 8 3.75 -31.36 -20.15
CA PRO A 8 3.12 -30.05 -20.26
C PRO A 8 3.60 -29.33 -21.54
N LYS A 9 2.65 -29.10 -22.46
CA LYS A 9 2.87 -28.27 -23.65
C LYS A 9 3.24 -26.85 -23.25
N ARG A 10 4.50 -26.50 -23.51
CA ARG A 10 5.10 -25.20 -23.23
C ARG A 10 4.68 -24.22 -24.32
N THR A 11 3.94 -23.17 -23.96
CA THR A 11 3.41 -22.17 -24.88
C THR A 11 4.54 -21.47 -25.66
N GLU A 12 4.47 -21.54 -26.98
CA GLU A 12 5.38 -20.88 -27.93
C GLU A 12 5.01 -19.39 -28.04
N ASP A 13 5.25 -18.65 -26.96
CA ASP A 13 5.23 -17.19 -26.95
C ASP A 13 6.57 -16.66 -26.42
N ARG A 14 7.67 -17.23 -26.94
CA ARG A 14 9.03 -16.77 -26.66
C ARG A 14 9.36 -15.60 -27.58
N ARG A 15 8.96 -14.38 -27.19
CA ARG A 15 9.70 -13.19 -27.64
C ARG A 15 11.18 -13.43 -27.29
N PRO A 16 12.13 -13.25 -28.22
CA PRO A 16 13.54 -13.50 -27.94
C PRO A 16 13.97 -12.61 -26.78
N TRP A 17 14.42 -13.25 -25.70
CA TRP A 17 14.86 -12.56 -24.50
C TRP A 17 16.15 -11.80 -24.83
N ASN A 18 16.08 -10.47 -24.86
CA ASN A 18 17.24 -9.63 -25.13
C ASN A 18 17.97 -9.32 -23.81
N GLU A 19 19.13 -9.95 -23.62
CA GLU A 19 19.97 -9.82 -22.42
C GLU A 19 20.49 -8.38 -22.21
N GLU A 20 20.68 -7.61 -23.29
CA GLU A 20 21.16 -6.22 -23.20
C GLU A 20 20.19 -5.29 -22.47
N ASN A 21 18.90 -5.60 -22.49
CA ASN A 21 17.87 -4.83 -21.79
C ASN A 21 17.81 -5.14 -20.28
N HIS A 22 18.60 -6.12 -19.80
CA HIS A 22 18.56 -6.60 -18.42
C HIS A 22 19.98 -6.70 -17.81
N PRO A 23 20.69 -5.57 -17.65
CA PRO A 23 22.06 -5.58 -17.14
C PRO A 23 22.15 -6.23 -15.75
N ARG A 24 22.84 -7.37 -15.70
CA ARG A 24 23.19 -8.08 -14.46
C ARG A 24 24.57 -7.64 -13.99
N ARG A 25 24.77 -7.62 -12.69
CA ARG A 25 26.10 -7.52 -12.08
C ARG A 25 26.86 -8.83 -12.27
N SER A 26 28.17 -8.76 -12.14
CA SER A 26 29.09 -9.90 -12.21
C SER A 26 28.81 -10.98 -11.15
N ASP A 27 28.09 -10.66 -10.07
CA ASP A 27 27.67 -11.60 -9.01
C ASP A 27 26.32 -12.28 -9.31
N GLY A 28 25.79 -12.17 -10.54
CA GLY A 28 24.53 -12.76 -10.96
C GLY A 28 23.28 -12.05 -10.43
N LYS A 29 23.45 -10.99 -9.62
CA LYS A 29 22.34 -10.16 -9.15
C LYS A 29 21.98 -9.11 -10.19
N PHE A 30 20.71 -8.68 -10.20
CA PHE A 30 20.30 -7.54 -11.00
C PHE A 30 21.13 -6.30 -10.62
N GLY A 31 21.68 -5.60 -11.61
CA GLY A 31 22.41 -4.37 -11.36
C GLY A 31 21.51 -3.28 -10.76
N LYS A 32 22.09 -2.33 -10.02
CA LYS A 32 21.42 -1.06 -9.67
C LYS A 32 21.22 -0.24 -10.97
N GLY A 33 20.37 -0.73 -11.86
CA GLY A 33 19.84 0.01 -12.99
C GLY A 33 18.62 0.77 -12.49
N GLY A 34 18.78 2.08 -12.33
CA GLY A 34 17.71 3.08 -12.19
C GLY A 34 16.57 2.71 -11.25
N ASN A 35 16.60 3.28 -10.04
CA ASN A 35 15.38 3.58 -9.29
C ASN A 35 14.53 4.60 -10.07
N LYS A 36 13.96 4.19 -11.21
CA LYS A 36 12.75 4.79 -11.74
C LYS A 36 11.61 3.99 -11.14
N GLY A 37 11.36 4.26 -9.87
CA GLY A 37 10.05 4.04 -9.28
C GLY A 37 9.02 4.53 -10.29
N SER A 38 8.11 3.65 -10.68
CA SER A 38 7.04 3.97 -11.61
C SER A 38 6.10 4.95 -10.92
N THR A 39 6.41 6.23 -10.99
CA THR A 39 5.52 7.33 -10.60
C THR A 39 5.41 8.26 -11.79
N LYS A 40 4.56 7.89 -12.75
CA LYS A 40 3.79 8.92 -13.46
C LYS A 40 2.90 9.57 -12.39
N SER A 41 3.42 10.57 -11.69
CA SER A 41 2.59 11.53 -10.96
C SER A 41 2.00 12.44 -12.03
N ASN A 42 0.90 11.99 -12.62
CA ASN A 42 0.05 12.90 -13.37
C ASN A 42 -0.44 13.95 -12.36
N GLU A 43 -0.21 15.22 -12.68
CA GLU A 43 -0.71 16.36 -11.92
C GLU A 43 -2.22 16.17 -11.69
N HIS A 44 -2.60 15.86 -10.46
CA HIS A 44 -3.97 15.99 -10.01
C HIS A 44 -4.02 17.29 -9.20
N GLY A 45 -4.93 18.18 -9.62
CA GLY A 45 -5.07 19.54 -9.10
C GLY A 45 -4.99 19.64 -7.58
N SER A 46 -4.53 20.80 -7.14
CA SER A 46 -4.25 21.21 -5.77
C SER A 46 -5.41 20.96 -4.81
N VAL A 47 -5.58 19.71 -4.37
CA VAL A 47 -6.36 19.38 -3.18
C VAL A 47 -5.38 19.55 -2.03
N GLU A 48 -5.56 20.59 -1.22
CA GLU A 48 -4.74 20.81 -0.04
C GLU A 48 -4.89 19.62 0.92
N LEU A 49 -3.89 18.75 0.93
CA LEU A 49 -3.81 17.64 1.87
C LEU A 49 -3.63 18.21 3.27
N SER A 50 -4.55 17.88 4.16
CA SER A 50 -4.49 18.35 5.54
C SER A 50 -3.84 17.28 6.43
N PRO A 51 -2.67 17.55 7.02
CA PRO A 51 -2.03 16.61 7.94
C PRO A 51 -2.92 16.33 9.14
N LYS A 52 -3.55 17.40 9.65
CA LYS A 52 -4.37 17.40 10.87
C LYS A 52 -5.88 17.46 10.62
N GLY A 53 -6.31 17.91 9.45
CA GLY A 53 -7.72 18.13 9.11
C GLY A 53 -8.43 16.88 8.58
N VAL A 54 -9.71 17.07 8.25
CA VAL A 54 -10.53 16.10 7.51
C VAL A 54 -9.99 16.00 6.09
N ASN A 55 -9.78 14.77 5.61
CA ASN A 55 -9.42 14.54 4.21
C ASN A 55 -10.61 13.89 3.48
N ARG A 56 -10.78 14.18 2.19
CA ARG A 56 -11.80 13.52 1.37
C ARG A 56 -11.12 12.68 0.31
N LEU A 57 -11.24 11.36 0.40
CA LEU A 57 -10.67 10.48 -0.61
C LEU A 57 -11.53 10.56 -1.87
N TRP A 58 -10.91 10.74 -3.03
CA TRP A 58 -11.63 10.64 -4.30
C TRP A 58 -12.06 9.18 -4.51
N VAL A 59 -11.14 8.25 -4.23
CA VAL A 59 -11.42 6.82 -4.28
C VAL A 59 -11.70 6.31 -2.87
N ARG A 60 -12.98 6.08 -2.58
CA ARG A 60 -13.45 5.47 -1.32
C ARG A 60 -13.29 3.95 -1.36
N GLY A 61 -12.05 3.50 -1.23
CA GLY A 61 -11.67 2.08 -1.20
C GLY A 61 -10.39 1.81 -2.00
N PHE A 62 -10.17 0.55 -2.39
CA PHE A 62 -9.09 0.25 -3.33
C PHE A 62 -9.42 0.78 -4.72
N ALA A 63 -8.39 1.15 -5.48
CA ALA A 63 -8.50 1.56 -6.87
C ALA A 63 -9.26 0.54 -7.77
N ASN A 64 -9.20 -0.76 -7.45
CA ASN A 64 -9.99 -1.77 -8.14
C ASN A 64 -10.29 -2.99 -7.23
N LYS A 65 -11.32 -3.76 -7.60
CA LYS A 65 -11.72 -4.99 -6.87
C LYS A 65 -10.62 -6.06 -6.88
N GLN A 66 -9.81 -6.13 -7.94
CA GLN A 66 -8.74 -7.11 -8.04
C GLN A 66 -7.60 -6.84 -7.04
N LYS A 67 -7.20 -5.59 -6.82
CA LYS A 67 -6.22 -5.22 -5.79
C LYS A 67 -6.77 -5.48 -4.40
N LEU A 68 -8.05 -5.20 -4.17
CA LEU A 68 -8.71 -5.56 -2.91
C LEU A 68 -8.63 -7.06 -2.66
N MET A 69 -9.04 -7.88 -3.64
CA MET A 69 -8.98 -9.34 -3.50
C MET A 69 -7.55 -9.85 -3.35
N ASN A 70 -6.59 -9.30 -4.08
CA ASN A 70 -5.19 -9.69 -3.93
C ASN A 70 -4.64 -9.31 -2.55
N HIS A 71 -5.00 -8.12 -2.05
CA HIS A 71 -4.62 -7.66 -0.72
C HIS A 71 -5.28 -8.47 0.40
N TRP A 72 -6.51 -8.95 0.19
CA TRP A 72 -7.27 -9.71 1.20
C TRP A 72 -7.03 -11.23 1.16
N LYS A 73 -6.77 -11.82 -0.02
CA LYS A 73 -6.68 -13.28 -0.21
C LYS A 73 -5.29 -13.82 -0.58
N ASN A 74 -4.45 -13.05 -1.27
CA ASN A 74 -3.29 -13.61 -2.00
C ASN A 74 -1.91 -13.07 -1.54
N GLY A 75 -1.80 -12.33 -0.44
CA GLY A 75 -0.55 -11.65 -0.04
C GLY A 75 -0.19 -11.78 1.45
N ARG A 76 0.65 -10.86 1.97
CA ARG A 76 0.73 -10.57 3.42
C ARG A 76 -0.59 -9.94 3.84
N THR A 77 -1.59 -10.77 4.09
CA THR A 77 -2.94 -10.34 4.39
C THR A 77 -3.02 -9.96 5.87
N HIS A 78 -3.44 -8.74 6.18
CA HIS A 78 -3.76 -8.33 7.56
C HIS A 78 -5.12 -8.89 8.03
N ARG A 79 -5.59 -9.98 7.41
CA ARG A 79 -6.89 -10.58 7.70
C ARG A 79 -6.94 -11.16 9.10
N ASP A 80 -5.86 -11.79 9.55
CA ASP A 80 -5.80 -12.46 10.85
C ASP A 80 -5.91 -11.46 12.02
N GLU A 81 -5.55 -10.19 11.78
CA GLU A 81 -5.70 -9.10 12.74
C GLU A 81 -7.16 -8.59 12.86
N TYR A 82 -8.04 -8.99 11.92
CA TYR A 82 -9.45 -8.65 11.89
C TYR A 82 -10.33 -9.88 11.56
N PRO A 83 -10.39 -10.88 12.44
CA PRO A 83 -11.14 -12.12 12.20
C PRO A 83 -12.64 -11.88 12.02
N ASP A 84 -13.18 -10.86 12.68
CA ASP A 84 -14.61 -10.52 12.66
C ASP A 84 -15.02 -9.60 11.50
N PHE A 85 -14.06 -9.12 10.71
CA PHE A 85 -14.34 -8.14 9.67
C PHE A 85 -14.61 -8.83 8.34
N THR A 86 -15.71 -8.42 7.70
CA THR A 86 -15.87 -8.63 6.26
C THR A 86 -14.94 -7.69 5.49
N ILE A 87 -14.62 -8.07 4.24
CA ILE A 87 -13.83 -7.25 3.31
C ILE A 87 -14.41 -5.82 3.21
N GLY A 88 -15.74 -5.69 3.16
CA GLY A 88 -16.42 -4.40 3.08
C GLY A 88 -16.25 -3.55 4.34
N GLN A 89 -16.40 -4.15 5.52
CA GLN A 89 -16.20 -3.47 6.81
C GLN A 89 -14.75 -3.00 6.98
N TYR A 90 -13.78 -3.83 6.58
CA TYR A 90 -12.37 -3.48 6.60
C TYR A 90 -12.07 -2.25 5.72
N VAL A 91 -12.58 -2.24 4.49
CA VAL A 91 -12.42 -1.08 3.60
C VAL A 91 -13.15 0.15 4.13
N ALA A 92 -14.38 0.01 4.62
CA ALA A 92 -15.17 1.11 5.15
C ALA A 92 -14.50 1.75 6.38
N ARG A 93 -13.99 0.92 7.30
CA ARG A 93 -13.22 1.36 8.47
C ARG A 93 -11.96 2.12 8.06
N ALA A 94 -11.24 1.61 7.08
CA ALA A 94 -10.02 2.27 6.63
C ALA A 94 -10.27 3.62 5.95
N VAL A 95 -11.31 3.70 5.11
CA VAL A 95 -11.72 4.97 4.49
C VAL A 95 -12.17 5.95 5.58
N GLN A 96 -12.99 5.51 6.53
CA GLN A 96 -13.44 6.34 7.64
C GLN A 96 -12.24 6.91 8.43
N LEU A 97 -11.30 6.06 8.84
CA LEU A 97 -10.13 6.50 9.61
C LEU A 97 -9.24 7.46 8.81
N ALA A 98 -9.08 7.25 7.50
CA ALA A 98 -8.33 8.15 6.63
C ALA A 98 -9.00 9.52 6.43
N GLU A 99 -10.34 9.57 6.42
CA GLU A 99 -11.10 10.81 6.26
C GLU A 99 -11.27 11.59 7.58
N MET A 100 -11.18 10.94 8.74
CA MET A 100 -11.32 11.58 10.06
C MET A 100 -10.28 12.70 10.29
N PRO A 101 -10.60 13.74 11.10
CA PRO A 101 -9.60 14.72 11.53
C PRO A 101 -8.63 14.12 12.57
N VAL A 102 -7.41 14.66 12.65
CA VAL A 102 -6.45 14.33 13.73
C VAL A 102 -6.91 15.05 14.98
N GLY A 103 -6.95 14.33 16.10
CA GLY A 103 -7.40 14.87 17.38
C GLY A 103 -7.90 13.78 18.31
N GLY A 104 -7.82 14.05 19.62
CA GLY A 104 -8.15 13.09 20.66
C GLY A 104 -7.26 11.85 20.55
N ASP A 105 -7.86 10.71 20.19
CA ASP A 105 -7.20 9.42 20.06
C ASP A 105 -6.69 9.11 18.66
N ILE A 106 -6.94 10.00 17.69
CA ILE A 106 -6.50 9.82 16.31
C ILE A 106 -5.22 10.62 16.08
N LEU A 107 -4.14 9.92 15.75
CA LEU A 107 -2.89 10.51 15.27
C LEU A 107 -2.87 10.49 13.73
N GLY A 108 -2.17 11.44 13.12
CA GLY A 108 -2.02 11.46 11.67
C GLY A 108 -0.89 12.36 11.17
N HIS A 109 -0.34 11.96 10.03
CA HIS A 109 0.65 12.72 9.27
C HIS A 109 0.50 12.42 7.78
N ILE A 110 1.23 13.16 6.95
CA ILE A 110 1.32 12.94 5.52
C ILE A 110 2.77 12.71 5.14
N ASP A 111 3.04 11.66 4.36
CA ASP A 111 4.37 11.41 3.78
C ASP A 111 4.64 12.39 2.61
N LYS A 112 5.91 12.56 2.22
CA LYS A 112 6.35 13.41 1.10
C LYS A 112 5.59 13.14 -0.21
N ASP A 113 5.15 11.91 -0.41
CA ASP A 113 4.42 11.45 -1.59
C ASP A 113 2.92 11.79 -1.53
N GLY A 114 2.46 12.52 -0.51
CA GLY A 114 1.06 12.87 -0.31
C GLY A 114 0.20 11.69 0.15
N ILE A 115 0.80 10.72 0.83
CA ILE A 115 0.09 9.59 1.44
C ILE A 115 -0.38 10.04 2.81
N ILE A 116 -1.68 9.93 3.06
CA ILE A 116 -2.30 10.20 4.35
C ILE A 116 -2.08 8.96 5.22
N ILE A 117 -1.45 9.14 6.37
CA ILE A 117 -1.27 8.10 7.38
C ILE A 117 -2.09 8.49 8.61
N ARG A 118 -2.89 7.55 9.11
CA ARG A 118 -3.72 7.73 10.31
C ARG A 118 -3.57 6.55 11.25
N TYR A 119 -3.63 6.83 12.55
CA TYR A 119 -3.51 5.84 13.60
C TYR A 119 -4.56 6.10 14.68
N ASP A 120 -5.35 5.07 15.02
CA ASP A 120 -6.32 5.09 16.11
C ASP A 120 -5.72 4.43 17.35
N ARG A 121 -5.52 5.21 18.42
CA ARG A 121 -4.96 4.74 19.69
C ARG A 121 -5.90 3.79 20.45
N LYS A 122 -7.22 3.85 20.21
CA LYS A 122 -8.18 2.99 20.91
C LYS A 122 -8.20 1.58 20.35
N THR A 123 -8.25 1.48 19.03
CA THR A 123 -8.39 0.19 18.34
C THR A 123 -7.06 -0.36 17.85
N ASN A 124 -5.98 0.44 17.97
CA ASN A 124 -4.68 0.16 17.40
C ASN A 124 -4.74 0.01 15.87
N ASP A 125 -5.62 0.74 15.19
CA ASP A 125 -5.75 0.65 13.73
C ASP A 125 -4.81 1.66 13.07
N PHE A 126 -3.92 1.17 12.21
CA PHE A 126 -3.02 1.98 11.40
C PHE A 126 -3.44 1.91 9.93
N VAL A 127 -3.63 3.06 9.28
CA VAL A 127 -4.09 3.17 7.89
C VAL A 127 -3.12 4.01 7.05
N LYS A 128 -2.87 3.53 5.83
CA LYS A 128 -2.28 4.34 4.75
C LYS A 128 -3.27 4.50 3.60
N ALA A 129 -3.54 5.74 3.22
CA ALA A 129 -4.44 6.08 2.13
C ALA A 129 -3.86 7.21 1.26
N SER A 130 -4.35 7.30 0.03
CA SER A 130 -4.01 8.37 -0.91
C SER A 130 -5.30 8.97 -1.43
N ILE A 131 -5.38 10.29 -1.59
CA ILE A 131 -6.59 10.92 -2.12
C ILE A 131 -6.92 10.41 -3.53
N THR A 132 -5.91 10.26 -4.39
CA THR A 132 -6.08 9.88 -5.80
C THR A 132 -6.21 8.37 -5.98
N LYS A 133 -5.40 7.57 -5.27
CA LYS A 133 -5.37 6.10 -5.43
C LYS A 133 -6.28 5.36 -4.45
N GLY A 134 -6.80 6.06 -3.45
CA GLY A 134 -7.64 5.51 -2.39
C GLY A 134 -6.86 4.79 -1.30
N PHE A 135 -7.56 3.89 -0.63
CA PHE A 135 -7.04 3.05 0.45
C PHE A 135 -5.93 2.11 -0.04
N ARG A 136 -4.81 2.04 0.69
CA ARG A 136 -3.68 1.16 0.38
C ARG A 136 -3.58 -0.04 1.32
N THR A 137 -3.60 0.20 2.63
CA THR A 137 -3.46 -0.87 3.64
C THR A 137 -3.93 -0.38 5.01
N MET A 138 -4.49 -1.29 5.81
CA MET A 138 -4.86 -1.10 7.21
C MET A 138 -4.42 -2.30 8.04
N PHE A 139 -3.80 -2.08 9.19
CA PHE A 139 -3.34 -3.16 10.05
C PHE A 139 -3.19 -2.71 11.49
N LYS A 140 -3.03 -3.66 12.41
CA LYS A 140 -2.77 -3.45 13.82
C LYS A 140 -1.28 -3.67 14.07
N PRO A 141 -0.47 -2.61 14.27
CA PRO A 141 0.95 -2.78 14.54
C PRO A 141 1.15 -3.49 15.89
N ILE A 142 2.10 -4.42 15.92
CA ILE A 142 2.48 -5.16 17.15
C ILE A 142 3.00 -4.17 18.22
N ASP A 143 3.84 -3.22 17.81
CA ASP A 143 4.42 -2.20 18.70
C ASP A 143 3.47 -1.02 19.00
N GLY A 144 2.23 -1.11 18.51
CA GLY A 144 1.19 -0.11 18.77
C GLY A 144 1.57 1.30 18.32
N GLU A 145 1.36 2.27 19.22
CA GLU A 145 1.62 3.69 18.97
C GLU A 145 3.10 3.97 18.64
N SER A 146 4.04 3.21 19.23
CA SER A 146 5.47 3.36 18.96
C SER A 146 5.81 3.13 17.49
N TYR A 147 5.09 2.21 16.82
CA TYR A 147 5.22 2.00 15.38
C TYR A 147 4.85 3.26 14.60
N TYR A 148 3.73 3.89 14.96
CA TYR A 148 3.29 5.13 14.32
C TYR A 148 4.28 6.28 14.55
N ILE A 149 4.76 6.46 15.78
CA ILE A 149 5.69 7.55 16.12
C ILE A 149 6.99 7.43 15.30
N ASN A 150 7.56 6.21 15.22
CA ASN A 150 8.78 5.96 14.44
C ASN A 150 8.56 6.22 12.95
N MET A 151 7.43 5.74 12.38
CA MET A 151 7.08 5.97 10.98
C MET A 151 6.88 7.47 10.70
N CYS A 152 6.17 8.18 11.56
CA CYS A 152 5.94 9.62 11.45
C CYS A 152 7.26 10.39 11.43
N LYS A 153 8.18 10.04 12.34
CA LYS A 153 9.53 10.64 12.38
C LYS A 153 10.30 10.40 11.07
N GLU A 154 10.34 9.15 10.58
CA GLU A 154 11.03 8.83 9.32
C GLU A 154 10.41 9.56 8.12
N ASP A 155 9.08 9.64 8.04
CA ASP A 155 8.39 10.30 6.94
C ASP A 155 8.63 11.82 6.98
N ILE A 156 8.62 12.44 8.16
CA ILE A 156 8.97 13.86 8.34
C ILE A 156 10.43 14.12 7.93
N GLU A 157 11.37 13.28 8.37
CA GLU A 157 12.79 13.38 7.97
C GLU A 157 12.97 13.27 6.44
N ARG A 158 12.09 12.55 5.75
CA ARG A 158 12.07 12.40 4.28
C ARG A 158 11.30 13.50 3.54
N GLY A 159 10.76 14.51 4.25
CA GLY A 159 10.02 15.63 3.67
C GLY A 159 8.50 15.54 3.80
N GLY A 160 7.99 14.68 4.68
CA GLY A 160 6.59 14.61 5.07
C GLY A 160 6.13 15.79 5.93
N LYS A 161 4.83 15.86 6.20
CA LYS A 161 4.14 16.91 6.96
C LYS A 161 3.39 16.29 8.14
N GLY A 162 3.62 16.78 9.37
CA GLY A 162 2.96 16.34 10.61
C GLY A 162 2.11 17.41 11.28
#